data_AF-A0A924VFJ4-F1
#
_entry.id   AF-A0A924VFJ4-F1
#
_cell.length_a   1.000
_cell.length_b   1.000
_cell.length_c   1.000
_cell.angle_alpha   90.00
_cell.angle_beta   90.00
_cell.angle_gamma   90.00
#
_symmetry.space_group_name_H-M   'P 1'
#
loop_
_entity.id
_entity.type
_entity.pdbx_description
1 polymer ?
#
loop_
_entity_poly.entity_id
_entity_poly.type
_entity_poly.pdbx_seq_one_letter_code
_entity_poly.pdbx_strand_id
1 'polypeptide(L)' 'MIPKETVDKIIESSRIEDVVGDFVSLKRRGTSMIGLCPFHNEKTP' A
#
# COMPACT_ATOMS: atom_id res chain seq x y z
N MET A 1 0.50 -13.86 -21.77
CA MET A 1 -0.37 -13.00 -20.94
C MET A 1 -0.65 -13.76 -19.65
N ILE A 2 -0.57 -13.11 -18.48
CA ILE A 2 -0.81 -13.77 -17.18
C ILE A 2 -2.32 -14.02 -17.03
N PRO A 3 -2.77 -15.22 -16.62
CA PRO A 3 -4.19 -15.50 -16.39
C PRO A 3 -4.78 -14.61 -15.29
N LYS A 4 -6.04 -14.18 -15.47
CA LYS A 4 -6.73 -13.35 -14.48
C LYS A 4 -6.76 -14.00 -13.08
N GLU A 5 -7.01 -15.31 -13.01
CA GLU A 5 -6.98 -16.06 -11.76
C GLU A 5 -5.65 -15.91 -11.00
N THR A 6 -4.53 -15.84 -11.72
CA THR A 6 -3.22 -15.63 -11.10
C THR A 6 -3.10 -14.22 -10.53
N VAL A 7 -3.61 -13.20 -11.24
CA VAL A 7 -3.64 -11.81 -10.75
C VAL A 7 -4.51 -11.71 -9.50
N ASP A 8 -5.70 -12.32 -9.51
CA ASP A 8 -6.63 -12.30 -8.39
C ASP A 8 -6.00 -12.95 -7.14
N LYS A 9 -5.32 -14.11 -7.30
CA LYS A 9 -4.57 -14.77 -6.20
C LYS A 9 -3.46 -13.91 -5.63
N ILE A 10 -2.74 -13.15 -6.47
CA ILE A 10 -1.70 -12.23 -6.01
C ILE A 10 -2.33 -11.11 -5.17
N ILE A 11 -3.42 -10.51 -5.65
CA ILE A 11 -4.09 -9.42 -4.92
C ILE A 11 -4.65 -9.92 -3.58
N GLU A 12 -5.24 -11.11 -3.54
CA GLU A 12 -5.81 -11.71 -2.32
C GLU A 12 -4.75 -12.08 -1.28
N SER A 13 -3.58 -12.56 -1.73
CA SER A 13 -2.48 -12.94 -0.83
C SER A 13 -1.58 -11.79 -0.39
N SER A 14 -1.63 -10.65 -1.09
CA SER A 14 -0.76 -9.51 -0.82
C SER A 14 -1.43 -8.50 0.12
N ARG A 15 -0.82 -8.27 1.28
CA ARG A 15 -1.24 -7.21 2.19
C ARG A 15 -0.69 -5.87 1.72
N ILE A 16 -1.58 -4.95 1.37
CA ILE A 16 -1.20 -3.66 0.79
C ILE A 16 -0.35 -2.83 1.76
N GLU A 17 -0.59 -2.93 3.06
CA GLU A 17 0.19 -2.21 4.08
C GLU A 17 1.66 -2.63 4.11
N ASP A 18 1.95 -3.90 3.85
CA ASP A 18 3.31 -4.44 3.85
C ASP A 18 4.03 -3.96 2.58
N VAL A 19 3.37 -4.06 1.42
CA VAL A 19 3.92 -3.61 0.14
C VAL A 19 4.20 -2.11 0.12
N VAL A 20 3.29 -1.29 0.63
CA VAL A 20 3.49 0.17 0.68
C VAL A 20 4.47 0.57 1.78
N GLY A 21 4.53 -0.18 2.89
CA GLY A 21 5.41 0.07 4.02
C GLY A 21 6.91 0.03 3.68
N ASP A 22 7.30 -0.73 2.66
CA ASP A 22 8.67 -0.78 2.14
C ASP A 22 9.12 0.56 1.51
N PHE A 23 8.18 1.42 1.12
CA PHE A 23 8.45 2.69 0.43
C PHE A 23 8.04 3.93 1.24
N VAL A 24 6.99 3.81 2.06
CA VAL A 24 6.41 4.94 2.80
C VAL A 24 6.25 4.54 4.26
N SER A 25 6.73 5.39 5.16
CA SER A 25 6.50 5.20 6.60
C SER A 25 5.02 5.41 6.93
N LEU A 26 4.30 4.33 7.21
CA LEU A 26 2.90 4.34 7.59
C LEU A 26 2.72 4.36 9.12
N LYS A 27 1.74 5.16 9.60
CA LYS A 27 1.32 5.21 11.00
C LYS A 27 -0.17 4.86 11.11
N ARG A 28 -0.56 4.11 12.14
CA ARG A 28 -1.98 3.79 12.40
C ARG A 28 -2.74 5.01 12.90
N ARG A 29 -3.89 5.30 12.30
CA ARG A 29 -4.84 6.35 12.70
C ARG A 29 -6.27 5.78 12.64
N GLY A 30 -6.75 5.31 13.79
CA GLY A 30 -8.03 4.57 13.86
C GLY A 30 -7.93 3.25 13.10
N THR A 31 -8.84 3.04 12.16
CA THR A 31 -8.88 1.85 11.29
C THR A 31 -7.98 1.96 10.06
N SER A 32 -7.41 3.14 9.79
CA SER A 32 -6.60 3.40 8.59
C SER A 32 -5.11 3.54 8.92
N MET A 33 -4.29 3.41 7.88
CA MET A 33 -2.87 3.75 7.89
C MET A 33 -2.66 5.07 7.14
N ILE A 34 -1.84 5.97 7.68
CA ILE A 34 -1.55 7.29 7.11
C ILE A 34 -0.03 7.49 6.97
N GLY A 35 0.41 8.16 5.91
CA GLY A 35 1.82 8.42 5.63
C GLY A 35 1.97 9.53 4.59
N LEU A 36 3.19 10.04 4.41
CA LEU A 36 3.44 11.10 3.42
C LEU A 36 3.39 10.54 2.00
N CYS A 37 2.74 11.27 1.09
CA CYS A 37 2.70 10.88 -0.31
C CYS A 37 4.11 10.90 -0.92
N PRO A 38 4.60 9.81 -1.55
CA PRO A 38 5.90 9.79 -2.20
C PRO A 38 5.88 10.51 -3.57
N PHE A 39 4.70 10.86 -4.08
CA PHE A 39 4.53 11.45 -5.41
C PHE A 39 4.38 12.98 -5.39
N HIS A 40 4.04 13.56 -4.23
CA HIS A 40 3.90 15.00 -4.05
C HIS A 40 4.74 15.45 -2.88
N ASN A 41 5.50 16.53 -3.04
CA ASN A 41 6.36 17.07 -1.98
C ASN A 41 5.56 17.95 -1.00
N GLU A 42 4.64 17.32 -0.28
CA GLU A 42 3.81 17.94 0.74
C GLU A 42 4.34 17.66 2.15
N LYS A 43 4.03 18.55 3.10
CA LYS A 43 4.54 18.46 4.48
C LYS A 43 3.56 17.79 5.45
N THR A 44 2.36 17.47 4.99
CA THR A 44 1.27 16.96 5.83
C THR A 44 0.83 15.59 5.31
N PRO A 45 0.84 14.54 6.15
CA PRO A 45 0.33 13.22 5.80
C PRO A 45 -1.19 13.10 5.98
#